data_AF-A0A7R7DP58-F1
#
_entry.id   AF-A0A7R7DP58-F1
#
_cell.length_a   1.000
_cell.length_b   1.000
_cell.length_c   1.000
_cell.angle_alpha   90.00
_cell.angle_beta   90.00
_cell.angle_gamma   90.00
#
_symmetry.space_group_name_H-M   'P 1'
#
loop_
_entity.id
_entity.type
_entity.pdbx_description
1 polymer ?
#
loop_
_entity_poly.entity_id
_entity_poly.type
_entity_poly.pdbx_seq_one_letter_code
_entity_poly.pdbx_strand_id
1 'polypeptide(L)' 'MIDSAEEVWLVASGAGKARAVELALAGPGPVQLPAGGVRGTQDTVWLLDQAAAAGVPARFRSPLR' A
#
# COMPACT_ATOMS: atom_id res chain seq x y z
N MET A 1 -18.29 0.02 -4.42
CA MET A 1 -17.32 0.53 -3.41
C MET A 1 -15.93 0.12 -3.90
N ILE A 2 -14.84 0.74 -3.46
CA ILE A 2 -13.51 0.44 -4.06
C ILE A 2 -13.03 -0.98 -3.76
N ASP A 3 -13.56 -1.61 -2.71
CA ASP A 3 -13.33 -2.99 -2.30
C ASP A 3 -14.07 -4.05 -3.13
N SER A 4 -14.98 -3.63 -4.04
CA SER A 4 -15.66 -4.54 -4.97
C SER A 4 -14.92 -4.69 -6.31
N ALA A 5 -13.80 -4.00 -6.49
CA ALA A 5 -12.96 -4.14 -7.68
C ALA A 5 -12.17 -5.45 -7.64
N GLU A 6 -11.93 -6.06 -8.80
CA GLU A 6 -11.09 -7.26 -8.90
C GLU A 6 -9.65 -6.96 -8.48
N GLU A 7 -9.12 -5.84 -8.98
CA GLU A 7 -7.78 -5.39 -8.64
C GLU A 7 -7.84 -3.96 -8.10
N VAL A 8 -7.06 -3.71 -7.04
CA VAL A 8 -6.84 -2.36 -6.54
C VAL A 8 -5.36 -2.01 -6.56
N TRP A 9 -5.05 -0.91 -7.22
CA TRP A 9 -3.68 -0.43 -7.40
C TRP A 9 -3.51 0.89 -6.67
N LEU A 10 -2.62 0.92 -5.67
CA LEU A 10 -2.30 2.09 -4.89
C LEU A 10 -0.94 2.64 -5.32
N VAL A 11 -0.91 3.89 -5.77
CA VAL A 11 0.31 4.57 -6.21
C VAL A 11 0.66 5.66 -5.23
N ALA A 12 1.90 5.66 -4.73
CA ALA A 12 2.40 6.74 -3.89
C ALA A 12 3.87 7.06 -4.21
N SER A 13 4.21 8.35 -4.19
CA SER A 13 5.54 8.84 -4.48
C SER A 13 5.92 9.97 -3.52
N GLY A 14 7.21 10.07 -3.25
CA GLY A 14 7.81 11.11 -2.42
C GLY A 14 7.84 10.76 -0.94
N ALA A 15 8.84 11.31 -0.25
CA ALA A 15 9.11 11.04 1.16
C ALA A 15 7.93 11.41 2.08
N GLY A 16 7.13 12.41 1.72
CA GLY A 16 5.94 12.82 2.49
C GLY A 16 4.87 11.73 2.62
N LYS A 17 4.93 10.67 1.80
CA LYS A 17 4.00 9.53 1.86
C LYS A 17 4.54 8.33 2.62
N ALA A 18 5.84 8.29 2.93
CA ALA A 18 6.52 7.10 3.46
C ALA A 18 5.88 6.58 4.75
N ARG A 19 5.58 7.47 5.70
CA ARG A 19 4.97 7.07 6.97
C ARG A 19 3.55 6.53 6.79
N ALA A 20 2.75 7.13 5.90
CA ALA A 20 1.40 6.67 5.64
C ALA A 20 1.40 5.29 4.97
N VAL A 21 2.32 5.04 4.04
CA VAL A 21 2.51 3.74 3.38
C VAL A 21 2.95 2.67 4.37
N GLU A 22 3.95 2.97 5.20
CA GLU A 22 4.43 2.07 6.25
C GLU A 22 3.28 1.65 7.18
N LEU A 23 2.50 2.64 7.65
CA LEU A 23 1.33 2.39 8.46
C LEU A 23 0.33 1.53 7.69
N ALA A 24 -0.06 1.88 6.46
CA ALA A 24 -1.04 1.11 5.68
C ALA A 24 -0.69 -0.38 5.59
N LEU A 25 0.57 -0.68 5.29
CA LEU A 25 1.07 -2.05 5.12
C LEU A 25 1.22 -2.81 6.45
N ALA A 26 1.30 -2.10 7.59
CA ALA A 26 1.30 -2.72 8.92
C ALA A 26 -0.08 -3.25 9.34
N GLY A 27 -1.14 -2.94 8.59
CA GLY A 27 -2.51 -3.40 8.83
C GLY A 27 -3.34 -2.65 9.88
N PRO A 28 -3.16 -1.33 10.14
CA PRO A 28 -4.14 -0.57 10.89
C PRO A 28 -5.45 -0.64 10.12
N GLY A 29 -6.53 -1.05 10.79
CA GLY A 29 -7.83 -1.21 10.14
C GLY A 29 -8.30 0.08 9.44
N PRO A 30 -9.26 -0.02 8.51
CA PRO A 30 -9.71 1.07 7.62
C PRO A 30 -10.12 2.36 8.35
N VAL A 31 -10.51 2.26 9.62
CA VAL A 31 -10.89 3.40 10.48
C VAL A 31 -9.71 4.34 10.74
N GLN A 32 -8.50 3.79 10.89
CA GLN A 32 -7.30 4.55 11.24
C GLN A 32 -6.58 5.07 10.00
N LEU A 33 -6.58 4.27 8.93
CA LEU A 33 -6.01 4.65 7.65
C LEU A 33 -6.84 4.02 6.53
N PRO A 34 -7.61 4.80 5.74
CA PRO A 34 -8.48 4.25 4.70
C PRO A 34 -7.74 3.30 3.76
N ALA A 35 -6.53 3.69 3.33
CA ALA A 35 -5.70 2.89 2.44
C ALA A 35 -5.23 1.55 3.04
N GLY A 36 -5.21 1.40 4.38
CA GLY A 36 -4.86 0.15 5.05
C GLY A 36 -5.96 -0.92 4.99
N GLY A 37 -7.21 -0.52 4.70
CA GLY A 37 -8.33 -1.44 4.56
C GLY A 37 -8.76 -1.72 3.12
N VAL A 38 -8.15 -1.07 2.14
CA VAL A 38 -8.49 -1.29 0.73
C VAL A 38 -7.94 -2.63 0.27
N ARG A 39 -8.82 -3.50 -0.23
CA ARG A 39 -8.47 -4.79 -0.82
C ARG A 39 -9.33 -5.03 -2.06
N GLY A 40 -8.69 -5.37 -3.18
CA GLY A 40 -9.38 -5.96 -4.32
C GLY A 40 -9.84 -7.39 -4.01
N THR A 41 -10.80 -7.88 -4.79
CA THR A 41 -11.32 -9.25 -4.61
C THR A 41 -10.34 -10.32 -5.10
N GLN A 42 -9.42 -9.97 -5.99
CA GLN A 42 -8.31 -10.81 -6.45
C GLN A 42 -6.98 -10.27 -5.94
N ASP A 43 -6.62 -9.03 -6.30
CA ASP A 43 -5.29 -8.48 -6.05
C ASP A 43 -5.30 -7.07 -5.46
N THR A 44 -4.25 -6.76 -4.70
CA THR A 44 -3.97 -5.41 -4.20
C THR A 44 -2.49 -5.09 -4.35
N VAL A 45 -2.18 -4.23 -5.31
CA VAL A 45 -0.81 -3.88 -5.71
C VAL A 45 -0.46 -2.48 -5.22
N TRP A 46 0.73 -2.33 -4.65
CA TRP A 46 1.29 -1.03 -4.26
C TRP A 46 2.49 -0.68 -5.14
N LEU A 47 2.38 0.43 -5.88
CA LEU A 47 3.47 0.98 -6.68
C LEU A 47 4.05 2.19 -5.96
N LEU A 48 5.30 2.04 -5.51
CA LEU A 48 5.99 3.02 -4.68
C LEU A 48 7.32 3.41 -5.32
N ASP A 49 7.64 4.70 -5.28
CA ASP A 49 9.02 5.10 -5.51
C ASP A 49 9.90 4.79 -4.28
N GLN A 50 11.21 4.95 -4.42
CA GLN A 50 12.14 4.64 -3.33
C GLN A 50 11.89 5.50 -2.08
N ALA A 51 11.50 6.76 -2.26
CA ALA A 51 11.27 7.69 -1.16
C ALA A 51 10.03 7.32 -0.35
N ALA A 52 8.92 6.96 -1.00
CA ALA A 52 7.70 6.47 -0.36
C ALA A 52 7.88 5.06 0.23
N ALA A 53 8.79 4.25 -0.33
CA ALA A 53 9.09 2.91 0.18
C ALA A 53 10.11 2.87 1.33
N ALA A 54 10.57 4.02 1.84
CA ALA A 54 11.66 4.09 2.81
C ALA A 54 11.43 3.29 4.10
N GLY A 55 10.18 3.23 4.58
CA GLY A 55 9.79 2.46 5.78
C GLY A 55 9.28 1.05 5.49
N VAL A 56 9.22 0.62 4.23
CA VAL A 56 8.57 -0.63 3.84
C VAL A 56 9.49 -1.83 4.09
N PRO A 57 9.08 -2.82 4.91
CA PRO A 57 9.84 -4.04 5.13
C PRO A 57 10.15 -4.80 3.83
N ALA A 58 11.33 -5.41 3.74
CA ALA A 58 11.79 -6.12 2.53
C ALA A 58 10.82 -7.22 2.06
N ARG A 59 10.08 -7.85 2.99
CA ARG A 59 9.07 -8.88 2.67
C ARG A 59 7.93 -8.40 1.75
N PHE A 60 7.69 -7.10 1.66
CA PHE A 60 6.65 -6.52 0.79
C PHE A 60 7.19 -6.11 -0.59
N ARG A 61 8.50 -6.18 -0.80
CA ARG A 61 9.09 -5.85 -2.10
C ARG A 61 8.89 -7.05 -3.03
N SER A 62 8.40 -6.78 -4.24
CA SER A 62 8.32 -7.81 -5.28
C SER A 62 9.71 -8.44 -5.49
N PRO A 63 9.83 -9.78 -5.51
CA PRO A 63 11.07 -10.46 -5.85
C PRO A 63 11.36 -10.36 -7.36
N LEU A 64 10.35 -10.06 -8.17
CA LEU A 64 10.47 -9.80 -9.60
C LEU A 64 10.76 -8.30 -9.76
N ARG A 65 11.99 -7.99 -10.16
CA ARG A 65 12.41 -6.69 -10.69
C ARG A 65 12.71 -6.84 -12.17
#